data_AF-A0A7Z9WSU0-F1
#
_entry.id   AF-A0A7Z9WSU0-F1
#
_cell.length_a   1.000
_cell.length_b   1.000
_cell.length_c   1.000
_cell.angle_alpha   90.00
_cell.angle_beta   90.00
_cell.angle_gamma   90.00
#
_symmetry.space_group_name_H-M   'P 1'
#
loop_
_entity.id
_entity.type
_entity.pdbx_description
1 polymer ?
#
loop_
_entity_poly.entity_id
_entity_poly.type
_entity_poly.pdbx_seq_one_letter_code
_entity_poly.pdbx_strand_id
1 'polypeptide(L)' 'MATGGMGDVLTGVITALLAQGLSPMHAASTGVCLHGQAADLAAARHGQTGLNPIQLLPFIQHQMG' A
#
# COMPACT_ATOMS: atom_id res chain seq x y z
N MET A 1 -7.40 -6.56 -7.41
CA MET A 1 -5.93 -6.37 -7.35
C MET A 1 -5.26 -7.64 -7.85
N ALA A 2 -4.50 -7.59 -8.94
CA ALA A 2 -3.72 -8.74 -9.45
C ALA A 2 -2.73 -8.29 -10.54
N THR A 3 -2.05 -7.15 -10.33
CA THR A 3 -1.09 -6.59 -11.29
C THR A 3 0.32 -6.79 -10.75
N GLY A 4 1.29 -7.09 -11.61
CA GLY A 4 2.70 -7.17 -11.23
C GLY A 4 3.16 -5.87 -10.56
N GLY A 5 3.96 -5.99 -9.50
CA GLY A 5 4.47 -4.86 -8.71
C GLY A 5 3.64 -4.47 -7.48
N MET A 6 2.43 -5.00 -7.29
CA MET A 6 1.66 -4.73 -6.06
C MET A 6 2.33 -5.27 -4.80
N GLY A 7 3.00 -6.43 -4.90
CA GLY A 7 3.80 -6.99 -3.82
C GLY A 7 5.03 -6.15 -3.47
N ASP A 8 5.65 -5.51 -4.46
CA ASP A 8 6.79 -4.60 -4.23
C ASP A 8 6.34 -3.35 -3.46
N VAL A 9 5.18 -2.80 -3.83
CA VAL A 9 4.57 -1.67 -3.09
C VAL A 9 4.28 -2.07 -1.64
N LEU A 10 3.63 -3.22 -1.41
CA LEU A 10 3.35 -3.69 -0.06
C LEU A 10 4.64 -3.91 0.76
N THR A 11 5.66 -4.50 0.15
CA THR A 11 6.98 -4.72 0.78
C THR A 11 7.63 -3.39 1.16
N GLY A 12 7.55 -2.39 0.29
CA GLY A 12 8.05 -1.04 0.56
C GLY A 12 7.35 -0.37 1.73
N VAL A 13 6.02 -0.49 1.82
CA VAL A 13 5.23 0.04 2.96
C VAL A 13 5.64 -0.62 4.27
N ILE A 14 5.70 -1.96 4.31
CA ILE A 14 6.09 -2.69 5.52
C ILE A 14 7.51 -2.31 5.93
N THR A 15 8.44 -2.22 4.97
CA THR A 15 9.83 -1.82 5.25
C THR A 15 9.91 -0.39 5.79
N ALA A 16 9.12 0.55 5.26
CA ALA A 16 9.06 1.91 5.76
C ALA A 16 8.50 1.99 7.19
N LEU A 17 7.51 1.16 7.54
CA LEU A 17 6.96 1.06 8.90
C LEU A 17 7.97 0.44 9.88
N LEU A 18 8.69 -0.58 9.45
CA LEU A 18 9.81 -1.17 10.21
C LEU A 18 10.89 -0.12 10.48
N ALA A 19 11.26 0.68 9.47
CA ALA A 19 12.25 1.76 9.59
C ALA A 19 11.81 2.86 10.57
N GLN A 20 10.49 3.04 10.76
CA GLN A 20 9.92 3.95 11.76
C GLN A 20 9.86 3.34 13.18
N GLY A 21 10.32 2.10 13.37
CA GLY A 21 10.43 1.44 14.67
C GLY A 21 9.22 0.59 15.07
N LEU A 22 8.28 0.31 14.16
CA LEU A 22 7.20 -0.63 14.44
C LEU A 22 7.73 -2.05 14.58
N SER A 23 7.10 -2.84 15.45
CA SER A 23 7.39 -4.28 15.53
C SER A 23 7.01 -4.98 14.21
N PRO A 24 7.65 -6.11 13.85
CA PRO A 24 7.34 -6.81 12.60
C PRO A 24 5.86 -7.15 12.42
N MET A 25 5.20 -7.60 13.49
CA MET A 25 3.76 -7.91 13.45
C MET A 25 2.91 -6.66 13.20
N HIS A 26 3.21 -5.55 13.88
CA HIS A 26 2.47 -4.30 13.68
C HIS A 26 2.75 -3.68 12.31
N ALA A 27 4.00 -3.71 11.84
CA ALA A 27 4.36 -3.23 10.51
C ALA A 27 3.65 -4.03 9.41
N ALA A 28 3.58 -5.37 9.54
CA ALA A 28 2.89 -6.22 8.59
C ALA A 28 1.37 -5.95 8.60
N SER A 29 0.72 -5.93 9.77
CA SER A 29 -0.72 -5.70 9.86
C SER A 29 -1.12 -4.31 9.37
N THR A 30 -0.39 -3.28 9.78
CA THR A 30 -0.63 -1.90 9.36
C THR A 30 -0.34 -1.73 7.88
N GLY A 31 0.75 -2.31 7.36
CA GLY A 31 1.11 -2.23 5.96
C GLY A 31 0.07 -2.84 5.03
N VAL A 32 -0.48 -4.02 5.37
CA VAL A 32 -1.57 -4.65 4.61
C VAL A 32 -2.84 -3.80 4.63
N CYS A 33 -3.18 -3.23 5.79
CA CYS A 33 -4.36 -2.37 5.94
C CYS A 33 -4.24 -1.10 5.07
N LEU A 34 -3.12 -0.39 5.18
CA LEU A 34 -2.83 0.81 4.38
C LEU A 34 -2.84 0.49 2.89
N HIS A 35 -2.20 -0.60 2.49
CA HIS A 35 -2.14 -1.04 1.09
C HIS A 35 -3.53 -1.35 0.52
N GLY A 36 -4.38 -2.05 1.27
CA GLY A 36 -5.76 -2.34 0.88
C GLY A 36 -6.60 -1.08 0.75
N GLN A 37 -6.56 -0.20 1.75
CA GLN A 37 -7.30 1.06 1.71
C GLN A 37 -6.83 1.96 0.56
N ALA A 38 -5.52 2.04 0.30
CA ALA A 38 -4.98 2.77 -0.85
C ALA A 38 -5.44 2.18 -2.19
N ALA A 39 -5.53 0.85 -2.30
CA ALA A 39 -6.02 0.18 -3.49
C ALA A 39 -7.52 0.46 -3.72
N ASP A 40 -8.34 0.49 -2.66
CA ASP A 40 -9.75 0.83 -2.76
C ASP A 40 -9.96 2.28 -3.23
N LEU A 41 -9.19 3.23 -2.65
CA LEU A 41 -9.22 4.64 -3.06
C LEU A 41 -8.75 4.83 -4.51
N ALA A 42 -7.67 4.15 -4.89
CA ALA A 42 -7.17 4.17 -6.26
C ALA A 42 -8.20 3.56 -7.23
N ALA A 43 -8.86 2.47 -6.85
CA ALA A 43 -9.90 1.84 -7.66
C ALA A 43 -11.14 2.71 -7.81
N ALA A 44 -11.53 3.45 -6.77
CA ALA A 44 -12.62 4.42 -6.83
C ALA A 44 -12.31 5.56 -7.81
N ARG A 45 -11.04 5.99 -7.92
CA ARG A 45 -10.61 7.08 -8.80
C ARG A 45 -10.31 6.64 -10.23
N HIS A 46 -9.75 5.45 -10.41
CA HIS A 46 -9.16 5.00 -11.68
C HIS A 46 -9.85 3.76 -12.27
N GLY A 47 -10.85 3.20 -11.58
CA GLY A 47 -11.49 1.94 -11.97
C GLY A 47 -10.79 0.70 -11.41
N GLN A 48 -11.50 -0.42 -11.36
CA GLN A 48 -11.03 -1.66 -10.71
C GLN A 48 -10.11 -2.51 -11.62
N THR A 49 -10.23 -2.36 -12.94
CA THR A 49 -9.52 -3.20 -13.92
C THR A 49 -8.14 -2.64 -14.23
N GLY A 50 -7.09 -3.46 -14.05
CA GLY A 50 -5.73 -3.08 -14.44
C GLY A 50 -5.10 -1.99 -13.56
N LEU A 51 -5.50 -1.92 -12.29
CA LEU A 51 -4.96 -0.96 -11.32
C LEU A 51 -3.42 -1.06 -11.31
N ASN A 52 -2.74 0.06 -11.56
CA ASN A 52 -1.28 0.12 -11.64
C ASN A 52 -0.67 0.38 -10.24
N PRO A 53 0.40 -0.33 -9.84
CA PRO A 53 1.04 -0.13 -8.53
C PRO A 53 1.48 1.32 -8.27
N ILE A 54 1.92 2.05 -9.29
CA ILE A 54 2.32 3.46 -9.18
C ILE A 54 1.13 4.34 -8.75
N GLN A 55 -0.08 3.98 -9.15
CA GLN A 55 -1.30 4.71 -8.77
C GLN A 55 -1.65 4.54 -7.28
N LEU A 56 -1.09 3.56 -6.58
CA LEU A 56 -1.30 3.39 -5.12
C LEU A 56 -0.43 4.35 -4.30
N LEU A 57 0.76 4.71 -4.80
CA LEU A 57 1.75 5.46 -4.02
C LEU A 57 1.21 6.79 -3.45
N PRO A 58 0.46 7.62 -4.20
CA PRO A 58 -0.06 8.87 -3.64
C PRO A 58 -1.04 8.65 -2.49
N PHE A 59 -1.84 7.57 -2.55
CA PHE A 59 -2.81 7.25 -1.51
C PHE A 59 -2.12 6.70 -0.25
N ILE A 60 -1.09 5.88 -0.42
CA ILE A 60 -0.26 5.36 0.68
C ILE A 60 0.43 6.52 1.41
N GLN A 61 1.06 7.44 0.66
CA GLN A 61 1.78 8.57 1.26
C GLN A 61 0.86 9.47 2.10
N HIS A 62 -0.37 9.71 1.63
CA HIS A 62 -1.36 10.49 2.37
C HIS A 62 -1.81 9.81 3.68
N GLN A 63 -1.66 8.50 3.81
CA GLN A 63 -2.06 7.77 5.02
C GLN A 63 -0.91 7.60 6.03
N MET A 64 0.34 7.82 5.60
CA MET A 64 1.53 7.66 6.44
C MET A 64 2.06 8.99 7.02
N GLY A 65 1.52 10.13 6.58
CA GLY A 65 1.78 11.47 7.13
C GLY A 65 0.61 11.97 7.96
#